data_AF-A9NK86-F1
#
_entry.id   AF-A9NK86-F1
#
_cell.length_a   1.000
_cell.length_b   1.000
_cell.length_c   1.000
_cell.angle_alpha   90.00
_cell.angle_beta   90.00
_cell.angle_gamma   90.00
#
_symmetry.space_group_name_H-M   'P 1'
#
loop_
_entity.id
_entity.type
_entity.pdbx_description
1 polymer ?
#
loop_
_entity_poly.entity_id
_entity_poly.type
_entity_poly.pdbx_seq_one_letter_code
_entity_poly.pdbx_strand_id
1 'polypeptide(L)'
;MQHGQRIVFQGEADEAPDTITGDIVFVLQLKDHSKFKRKGDDLYVEHTLNLTEALCGFQFPLTHLDGRQLLIKSSPGEIIKPSQYKAINDEGMPQYQRPFMKGRLYIHFNVEFPESGALSPEQCKALESILPPRPAGYMTDMELDECEETTLHDVNIEDELRRKQQQQQQEAYEEDDEPQGHRVQCAQQ
;
A
#
# COMPACT_ATOMS: atom_id res chain seq x y z
N MET A 1 9.11 1.74 -25.24
CA MET A 1 10.01 0.66 -24.77
C MET A 1 9.59 0.26 -23.37
N GLN A 2 9.84 -0.98 -22.97
CA GLN A 2 9.41 -1.53 -21.68
C GLN A 2 10.58 -2.16 -20.91
N HIS A 3 10.40 -2.30 -19.60
CA HIS A 3 11.33 -3.05 -18.76
C HIS A 3 11.45 -4.51 -19.25
N GLY A 4 12.66 -5.05 -19.27
CA GLY A 4 12.95 -6.40 -19.76
C GLY A 4 12.98 -6.54 -21.28
N GLN A 5 12.70 -5.48 -22.04
CA GLN A 5 12.78 -5.52 -23.50
C GLN A 5 14.21 -5.80 -23.96
N ARG A 6 14.37 -6.78 -24.85
CA ARG A 6 15.64 -7.19 -25.43
C ARG A 6 15.89 -6.45 -26.74
N ILE A 7 17.08 -5.87 -26.89
CA ILE A 7 17.56 -5.23 -28.11
C ILE A 7 18.79 -6.01 -28.57
N VAL A 8 18.69 -6.62 -29.75
CA VAL A 8 19.72 -7.52 -30.28
C VAL A 8 20.50 -6.78 -31.37
N PHE A 9 21.81 -6.74 -31.22
CA PHE A 9 22.77 -6.30 -32.22
C PHE A 9 23.47 -7.55 -32.76
N GLN A 10 23.11 -7.92 -33.99
CA GLN A 10 23.55 -9.17 -34.60
C GLN A 10 24.99 -9.08 -35.07
N GLY A 11 25.81 -10.08 -34.75
CA GLY A 11 27.20 -10.15 -35.21
C GLY A 11 28.14 -9.10 -34.62
N GLU A 12 27.75 -8.44 -33.52
CA GLU A 12 28.54 -7.39 -32.85
C GLU A 12 29.31 -7.90 -31.62
N ALA A 13 29.31 -9.21 -31.34
CA ALA A 13 30.09 -9.79 -30.24
C ALA A 13 31.58 -9.96 -30.62
N ASP A 14 32.34 -10.70 -29.82
CA ASP A 14 33.76 -10.94 -30.07
C ASP A 14 33.99 -11.73 -31.37
N GLU A 15 34.92 -11.25 -32.20
CA GLU A 15 35.30 -11.86 -33.48
C GLU A 15 36.62 -12.64 -33.36
N ALA A 16 36.70 -13.80 -34.01
CA ALA A 16 37.92 -14.60 -34.14
C ALA A 16 38.01 -15.24 -35.55
N PRO A 17 39.22 -15.52 -36.08
CA PRO A 17 39.40 -16.19 -37.37
C PRO A 17 38.64 -17.52 -37.43
N ASP A 18 38.07 -17.82 -38.60
CA ASP A 18 37.29 -19.04 -38.88
C ASP A 18 36.06 -19.26 -37.96
N THR A 19 35.60 -18.22 -37.25
CA THR A 19 34.46 -18.28 -36.32
C THR A 19 33.39 -17.25 -36.70
N ILE A 20 32.11 -17.60 -36.50
CA ILE A 20 30.99 -16.66 -36.71
C ILE A 20 30.87 -15.78 -35.47
N THR A 21 30.83 -14.46 -35.67
CA THR A 21 30.63 -13.49 -34.59
C THR A 21 29.25 -13.66 -33.94
N GLY A 22 29.21 -13.67 -32.61
CA GLY A 22 27.96 -13.75 -31.85
C GLY A 22 27.17 -12.45 -31.80
N ASP A 23 26.07 -12.46 -31.05
CA ASP A 23 25.18 -11.30 -30.89
C ASP A 23 25.38 -10.60 -29.53
N ILE A 24 25.28 -9.28 -29.51
CA ILE A 24 25.14 -8.51 -28.27
C ILE A 24 23.66 -8.28 -27.99
N VAL A 25 23.20 -8.69 -26.82
CA VAL A 25 21.81 -8.51 -26.38
C VAL A 25 21.74 -7.55 -25.20
N PHE A 26 21.23 -6.35 -25.43
CA PHE A 26 20.91 -5.41 -24.36
C PHE A 26 19.54 -5.73 -23.77
N VAL A 27 19.44 -5.75 -22.44
CA VAL A 27 18.17 -5.87 -21.73
C VAL A 27 17.90 -4.54 -21.03
N LEU A 28 16.78 -3.91 -21.38
CA LEU A 28 16.38 -2.64 -20.79
C LEU A 28 15.96 -2.84 -19.33
N GLN A 29 16.68 -2.19 -18.41
CA GLN A 29 16.34 -2.15 -16.98
C GLN A 29 15.71 -0.81 -16.63
N LEU A 30 14.63 -0.86 -15.85
CA LEU A 30 13.93 0.35 -15.40
C LEU A 30 14.55 0.71 -14.07
N LYS A 31 15.15 1.90 -13.99
CA LYS A 31 15.65 2.42 -12.72
C LYS A 31 14.50 2.97 -11.90
N ASP A 32 14.51 2.70 -10.60
CA ASP A 32 13.56 3.28 -9.67
C ASP A 32 13.68 4.81 -9.65
N HIS A 33 12.52 5.47 -9.61
CA HIS A 33 12.40 6.92 -9.53
C HIS A 33 11.79 7.30 -8.18
N SER A 34 12.29 8.39 -7.58
CA SER A 34 11.91 8.81 -6.22
C SER A 34 10.42 9.11 -6.06
N LYS A 35 9.79 9.65 -7.11
CA LYS A 35 8.37 10.06 -7.09
C LYS A 35 7.43 9.19 -7.91
N PHE A 36 7.93 8.52 -8.94
CA PHE A 36 7.09 7.91 -9.96
C PHE A 36 7.36 6.43 -10.03
N LYS A 37 6.31 5.62 -9.97
CA LYS A 37 6.38 4.19 -10.23
C LYS A 37 5.73 3.91 -11.57
N ARG A 38 6.50 3.39 -12.52
CA ARG A 38 5.99 3.03 -13.84
C ARG A 38 5.45 1.60 -13.83
N LYS A 39 4.25 1.38 -14.37
CA LYS A 39 3.72 0.05 -14.69
C LYS A 39 3.18 0.07 -16.12
N GLY A 40 3.87 -0.63 -17.02
CA GLY A 40 3.56 -0.58 -18.44
C GLY A 40 3.71 0.84 -19.01
N ASP A 41 2.62 1.37 -19.55
CA ASP A 41 2.55 2.74 -20.08
C ASP A 41 1.99 3.74 -19.07
N ASP A 42 1.57 3.28 -17.89
CA ASP A 42 1.00 4.12 -16.84
C ASP A 42 2.05 4.53 -15.80
N LEU A 43 1.81 5.69 -15.19
CA LEU A 43 2.60 6.24 -14.09
C LEU A 43 1.77 6.28 -12.82
N TYR A 44 2.41 6.03 -11.69
CA TYR A 44 1.81 6.08 -10.36
C TYR A 44 2.62 7.03 -9.48
N VAL A 45 1.93 7.87 -8.71
CA VAL A 45 2.52 8.76 -7.71
C VAL A 45 1.68 8.69 -6.45
N GLU A 46 2.32 8.84 -5.31
CA GLU A 46 1.64 8.92 -4.02
C GLU A 46 1.58 10.37 -3.55
N HIS A 47 0.45 10.76 -2.99
CA HIS A 47 0.26 12.08 -2.41
C HIS A 47 -0.54 11.96 -1.12
N THR A 48 0.00 12.53 -0.05
CA THR A 48 -0.66 12.54 1.25
C THR A 48 -1.41 13.84 1.44
N LEU A 49 -2.68 13.73 1.81
CA LEU A 49 -3.57 14.84 2.15
C LEU A 49 -3.91 14.77 3.63
N ASN A 50 -4.12 15.92 4.27
CA ASN A 50 -4.77 15.92 5.57
C ASN A 50 -6.30 15.72 5.43
N LEU A 51 -6.95 15.34 6.53
CA LEU A 51 -8.41 15.11 6.54
C LEU A 51 -9.21 16.33 6.05
N THR A 52 -8.76 17.55 6.38
CA THR A 52 -9.43 18.78 5.94
C THR A 52 -9.36 18.94 4.44
N GLU A 53 -8.20 18.72 3.81
CA GLU A 53 -8.01 18.75 2.36
C GLU A 53 -8.85 17.68 1.66
N ALA A 54 -8.91 16.48 2.24
CA ALA A 54 -9.68 15.37 1.70
C ALA A 54 -11.20 15.65 1.69
N LEU A 55 -11.72 16.45 2.61
CA LEU A 55 -13.15 16.79 2.73
C LEU A 55 -13.52 18.14 2.10
N CYS A 56 -12.68 19.15 2.30
CA CYS A 56 -12.95 20.55 1.96
C CYS A 56 -12.27 20.97 0.65
N GLY A 57 -11.63 20.05 -0.06
CA GLY A 57 -10.93 20.31 -1.31
C GLY A 57 -9.48 20.72 -1.10
N PHE A 58 -8.70 20.62 -2.18
CA PHE A 58 -7.26 20.88 -2.17
C PHE A 58 -6.80 21.38 -3.52
N GLN A 59 -5.61 21.98 -3.54
CA GLN A 59 -4.87 22.25 -4.77
C GLN A 59 -3.37 22.11 -4.52
N PHE A 60 -2.67 21.41 -5.40
CA PHE A 60 -1.21 21.35 -5.35
C PHE A 60 -0.61 21.20 -6.76
N PRO A 61 0.58 21.77 -6.99
CA PRO A 61 1.32 21.54 -8.21
C PRO A 61 2.08 20.20 -8.15
N LEU A 62 1.99 19.42 -9.22
CA LEU A 62 2.78 18.21 -9.43
C LEU A 62 3.75 18.42 -10.61
N THR A 63 5.05 18.32 -10.36
CA THR A 63 6.06 18.34 -11.43
C THR A 63 6.10 16.98 -12.13
N HIS A 64 5.80 16.97 -13.43
CA HIS A 64 5.86 15.78 -14.29
C HIS A 64 7.30 15.46 -14.73
N LEU A 65 7.51 14.30 -15.36
CA LEU A 65 8.79 13.86 -15.91
C LEU A 65 9.34 14.77 -17.03
N ASP A 66 8.46 15.48 -17.74
CA ASP A 66 8.84 16.46 -18.77
C ASP A 66 9.12 17.87 -18.23
N GLY A 67 9.05 18.04 -16.90
CA GLY A 67 9.28 19.31 -16.21
C GLY A 67 8.07 20.25 -16.17
N ARG A 68 6.94 19.92 -16.82
CA ARG A 68 5.69 20.70 -16.67
C ARG A 68 5.15 20.59 -15.25
N GLN A 69 4.41 21.61 -14.83
CA GLN A 69 3.64 21.57 -13.58
C GLN A 69 2.17 21.32 -13.90
N LEU A 70 1.64 20.21 -13.37
CA LEU A 70 0.23 19.87 -13.44
C LEU A 70 -0.44 20.36 -12.16
N LEU A 71 -1.40 21.27 -12.28
CA LEU A 71 -2.20 21.70 -11.14
C LEU A 71 -3.29 20.68 -10.86
N ILE A 72 -3.16 19.93 -9.78
CA ILE A 72 -4.17 18.99 -9.32
C ILE A 72 -5.08 19.72 -8.34
N LYS A 73 -6.38 19.68 -8.57
CA LYS A 73 -7.37 20.35 -7.73
C LYS A 73 -8.60 19.50 -7.50
N SER A 74 -9.17 19.62 -6.31
CA SER A 74 -10.46 19.05 -5.93
C SER A 74 -11.33 20.17 -5.37
N SER A 75 -12.62 20.17 -5.73
CA SER A 75 -13.54 21.19 -5.23
C SER A 75 -14.00 20.88 -3.81
N PRO A 76 -14.35 21.88 -2.99
CA PRO A 76 -14.95 21.62 -1.68
C PRO A 76 -16.18 20.73 -1.79
N GLY A 77 -16.26 19.69 -0.95
CA GLY A 77 -17.31 18.67 -0.99
C GLY A 77 -17.04 17.47 -1.90
N GLU A 78 -16.00 17.52 -2.74
CA GLU A 78 -15.52 16.34 -3.46
C GLU A 78 -14.59 15.53 -2.55
N ILE A 79 -15.17 14.52 -1.89
CA ILE A 79 -14.49 13.72 -0.87
C ILE A 79 -13.47 12.77 -1.48
N ILE A 80 -12.24 12.83 -0.97
CA ILE A 80 -11.20 11.83 -1.20
C ILE A 80 -11.19 10.81 -0.08
N LYS A 81 -11.28 9.53 -0.44
CA LYS A 81 -11.20 8.44 0.54
C LYS A 81 -9.74 8.07 0.81
N PRO A 82 -9.42 7.56 2.00
CA PRO A 82 -8.12 6.95 2.26
C PRO A 82 -7.82 5.85 1.24
N SER A 83 -6.57 5.81 0.76
CA SER A 83 -6.08 4.85 -0.25
C SER A 83 -6.83 4.90 -1.59
N GLN A 84 -7.48 6.03 -1.90
CA GLN A 84 -8.19 6.20 -3.17
C GLN A 84 -7.22 6.54 -4.30
N TYR A 85 -7.49 6.00 -5.49
CA TYR A 85 -6.79 6.38 -6.71
C TYR A 85 -7.64 7.33 -7.56
N LYS A 86 -7.03 8.40 -8.08
CA LYS A 86 -7.59 9.18 -9.20
C LYS A 86 -6.65 9.13 -10.39
N ALA A 87 -7.21 9.25 -11.60
CA ALA A 87 -6.47 9.18 -12.84
C ALA A 87 -6.50 10.51 -13.59
N ILE A 88 -5.39 10.84 -14.23
CA ILE A 88 -5.25 11.91 -15.22
C ILE A 88 -4.94 11.23 -16.55
N ASN A 89 -5.82 11.43 -17.52
CA ASN A 89 -5.65 10.88 -18.85
C ASN A 89 -4.47 11.53 -19.57
N ASP A 90 -3.81 10.76 -20.43
CA ASP A 90 -2.73 11.21 -21.32
C ASP A 90 -1.48 11.80 -20.62
N GLU A 91 -1.34 11.58 -19.32
CA GLU A 91 -0.17 11.99 -18.53
C GLU A 91 0.69 10.79 -18.06
N GLY A 92 0.52 9.62 -18.68
CA GLY A 92 1.42 8.47 -18.51
C GLY A 92 2.65 8.53 -19.42
N MET A 93 3.25 7.36 -19.66
CA MET A 93 4.36 7.18 -20.59
C MET A 93 3.86 7.02 -22.04
N PRO A 94 4.64 7.46 -23.04
CA PRO A 94 4.31 7.25 -24.44
C PRO A 94 4.39 5.76 -24.81
N GLN A 95 3.43 5.29 -25.60
CA GLN A 95 3.41 3.94 -26.12
C GLN A 95 4.55 3.72 -27.12
N TYR A 96 5.17 2.53 -27.06
CA TYR A 96 6.26 2.20 -27.97
C TYR A 96 5.78 2.25 -29.43
N GLN A 97 6.57 2.88 -30.31
CA GLN A 97 6.25 3.12 -31.73
C GLN A 97 5.03 4.04 -31.98
N ARG A 98 4.35 4.52 -30.93
CA ARG A 98 3.19 5.42 -31.04
C ARG A 98 3.33 6.57 -30.03
N PRO A 99 4.25 7.52 -30.27
CA PRO A 99 4.62 8.54 -29.29
C PRO A 99 3.48 9.50 -28.92
N PHE A 100 2.47 9.65 -29.78
CA PHE A 100 1.30 10.50 -29.54
C PHE A 100 0.24 9.84 -28.67
N MET A 101 0.33 8.53 -28.41
CA MET A 101 -0.55 7.84 -27.46
C MET A 101 0.20 7.65 -26.16
N LYS A 102 -0.40 8.13 -25.06
CA LYS A 102 0.16 8.03 -23.72
C LYS A 102 -0.75 7.21 -22.83
N GLY A 103 -0.16 6.59 -21.81
CA GLY A 103 -0.94 6.01 -20.71
C GLY A 103 -1.52 7.10 -19.79
N ARG A 104 -1.91 6.68 -18.59
CA ARG A 104 -2.49 7.54 -17.57
C ARG A 104 -1.51 7.76 -16.42
N LEU A 105 -1.71 8.87 -15.71
CA LEU A 105 -1.09 9.12 -14.41
C LEU A 105 -2.12 8.82 -13.32
N TYR A 106 -1.81 7.88 -12.43
CA TYR A 106 -2.60 7.57 -11.24
C TYR A 106 -1.98 8.22 -10.01
N ILE A 107 -2.80 8.95 -9.26
CA ILE A 107 -2.42 9.52 -7.96
C ILE A 107 -3.10 8.68 -6.89
N HIS A 108 -2.28 8.04 -6.05
CA HIS A 108 -2.71 7.33 -4.85
C HIS A 108 -2.75 8.33 -3.69
N PHE A 109 -3.94 8.56 -3.15
CA PHE A 109 -4.15 9.48 -2.04
C PHE A 109 -4.13 8.75 -0.70
N ASN A 110 -3.17 9.12 0.15
CA ASN A 110 -3.17 8.77 1.56
C ASN A 110 -3.82 9.91 2.33
N VAL A 111 -4.65 9.60 3.33
CA VAL A 111 -5.32 10.63 4.15
C VAL A 111 -4.83 10.51 5.58
N GLU A 112 -4.18 11.56 6.07
CA GLU A 112 -3.73 11.69 7.45
C GLU A 112 -4.86 12.23 8.33
N PHE A 113 -5.21 11.45 9.34
CA PHE A 113 -6.17 11.83 10.37
C PHE A 113 -5.45 12.61 11.49
N PRO A 114 -6.16 13.52 12.18
CA PRO A 114 -5.60 14.19 13.34
C PRO A 114 -5.26 13.18 14.44
N GLU A 115 -4.22 13.50 15.22
CA GLU A 115 -3.80 12.68 16.36
C GLU A 115 -4.88 12.58 17.44
N SER A 116 -4.86 11.50 18.21
CA SER A 116 -5.74 11.29 19.35
C SER A 116 -5.65 12.45 20.34
N GLY A 117 -6.79 13.08 20.65
CA GLY A 117 -6.86 14.23 21.56
C GLY A 117 -6.65 15.60 20.91
N ALA A 118 -6.42 15.67 19.59
CA ALA A 118 -6.31 16.95 18.88
C ALA A 118 -7.64 17.71 18.79
N LEU A 119 -8.78 17.02 18.93
CA LEU A 119 -10.12 17.60 18.86
C LEU A 119 -10.71 17.84 20.25
N SER A 120 -11.16 19.08 20.50
CA SER A 120 -11.87 19.42 21.73
C SER A 120 -13.31 18.87 21.71
N PRO A 121 -13.95 18.69 22.89
CA PRO A 121 -15.36 18.26 22.95
C PRO A 121 -16.31 19.16 22.16
N GLU A 122 -16.04 20.47 22.12
CA GLU A 122 -16.83 21.44 21.34
C GLU A 122 -16.66 21.22 19.83
N GLN A 123 -15.43 20.93 19.38
CA GLN A 123 -15.14 20.61 17.97
C GLN A 123 -15.79 19.29 17.56
N CYS A 124 -15.76 18.27 18.42
CA CYS A 124 -16.46 17.00 18.18
C CYS A 124 -17.97 17.21 18.01
N LYS A 125 -18.58 18.04 18.87
CA LYS A 125 -20.01 18.40 18.75
C LYS A 125 -20.32 19.15 17.45
N ALA A 126 -19.42 20.02 17.01
CA ALA A 126 -19.56 20.70 15.72
C ALA A 126 -19.49 19.69 14.55
N LEU A 127 -18.54 18.74 14.58
CA LEU A 127 -18.42 17.67 13.59
C LEU A 127 -19.68 16.80 13.51
N GLU A 128 -20.27 16.44 14.66
CA GLU A 128 -21.51 15.66 14.71
C GLU A 128 -22.70 16.35 14.05
N SER A 129 -22.71 17.69 14.01
CA SER A 129 -23.79 18.45 13.36
C SER A 129 -23.66 18.52 11.84
N ILE A 130 -22.48 18.24 11.29
CA ILE A 130 -22.20 18.33 9.83
C ILE A 130 -21.98 16.97 9.17
N LEU A 131 -21.49 15.97 9.92
CA LEU A 131 -21.23 14.63 9.42
C LEU A 131 -22.51 13.78 9.45
N PRO A 132 -22.54 12.64 8.71
CA PRO A 132 -23.66 11.71 8.76
C PRO A 132 -24.00 11.33 10.21
N PRO A 133 -25.30 11.21 10.56
CA PRO A 133 -25.70 10.90 11.92
C PRO A 133 -25.13 9.54 12.34
N ARG A 134 -24.80 9.43 13.64
CA ARG A 134 -24.41 8.15 14.22
C ARG A 134 -25.51 7.12 13.90
N PRO A 135 -25.16 5.89 13.47
CA PRO A 135 -26.15 4.85 13.31
C PRO A 135 -26.92 4.71 14.63
N ALA A 136 -28.25 4.73 14.57
CA ALA A 136 -29.08 4.54 15.74
C ALA A 136 -28.70 3.19 16.37
N GLY A 137 -28.24 3.22 17.62
CA GLY A 137 -27.89 2.01 18.35
C GLY A 137 -29.08 1.07 18.37
N TYR A 138 -28.82 -0.20 18.04
CA TYR A 138 -29.81 -1.28 17.99
C TYR A 138 -30.06 -1.90 19.37
N MET A 139 -29.51 -1.33 20.44
CA MET A 139 -29.59 -1.86 21.80
C MET A 139 -30.24 -0.84 22.74
N THR A 140 -31.16 -1.34 23.55
CA THR A 140 -31.79 -0.65 24.67
C THR A 140 -30.82 -0.52 25.84
N ASP A 141 -31.06 0.43 26.74
CA ASP A 141 -30.23 0.60 27.95
C ASP A 141 -30.16 -0.69 28.79
N MET A 142 -31.23 -1.49 28.82
CA MET A 142 -31.23 -2.79 29.50
C MET A 142 -30.28 -3.81 28.86
N GLU A 143 -30.17 -3.80 27.53
CA GLU A 143 -29.24 -4.70 26.81
C GLU A 143 -27.78 -4.22 26.95
N LEU A 144 -27.55 -2.92 27.12
CA LEU A 144 -26.22 -2.36 27.38
C LEU A 144 -25.74 -2.68 28.81
N ASP A 145 -26.62 -2.69 29.80
CA ASP A 145 -26.28 -3.06 31.19
C ASP A 145 -25.87 -4.55 31.33
N GLU A 146 -26.31 -5.41 30.41
CA GLU A 146 -25.88 -6.82 30.35
C GLU A 146 -24.53 -7.00 29.62
N CYS A 147 -24.00 -5.95 28.97
CA CYS A 147 -22.71 -6.02 28.29
C CYS A 147 -21.55 -5.85 29.27
N GLU A 148 -20.53 -6.71 29.16
CA GLU A 148 -19.26 -6.51 29.86
C GLU A 148 -18.50 -5.32 29.26
N GLU A 149 -18.16 -4.33 30.10
CA GLU A 149 -17.35 -3.19 29.67
C GLU A 149 -15.95 -3.65 29.29
N THR A 150 -15.47 -3.20 28.13
CA THR A 150 -14.14 -3.53 27.63
C THR A 150 -13.38 -2.27 27.25
N THR A 151 -12.06 -2.29 27.47
CA THR A 151 -11.16 -1.20 27.08
C THR A 151 -10.41 -1.57 25.81
N LEU A 152 -10.45 -0.68 24.81
CA LEU A 152 -9.69 -0.84 23.58
C LEU A 152 -8.28 -0.26 23.75
N HIS A 153 -7.30 -0.90 23.11
CA HIS A 153 -5.91 -0.44 23.07
C HIS A 153 -5.40 -0.47 21.63
N ASP A 154 -4.53 0.48 21.29
CA ASP A 154 -3.88 0.52 19.99
C ASP A 154 -2.91 -0.67 19.85
N VAL A 155 -3.01 -1.39 18.75
CA VAL A 155 -2.18 -2.56 18.46
C VAL A 155 -1.59 -2.49 17.06
N ASN A 156 -0.31 -2.82 16.94
CA ASN A 156 0.28 -3.15 15.65
C ASN A 156 0.06 -4.64 15.39
N ILE A 157 -0.80 -4.95 14.40
CA ILE A 157 -1.19 -6.32 14.08
C ILE A 157 -0.02 -7.17 13.61
N GLU A 158 0.95 -6.59 12.89
CA GLU A 158 2.13 -7.34 12.43
C GLU A 158 2.99 -7.80 13.61
N ASP A 159 3.19 -6.93 14.61
CA ASP A 159 3.93 -7.25 15.82
C ASP A 159 3.22 -8.30 16.67
N GLU A 160 1.89 -8.19 16.79
CA GLU A 160 1.05 -9.18 17.49
C GLU A 160 1.11 -10.57 16.85
N LEU A 161 1.00 -10.64 15.52
CA LEU A 161 1.11 -11.92 14.80
C LEU A 161 2.49 -12.55 14.99
N ARG A 162 3.55 -11.73 14.94
CA ARG A 162 4.92 -12.21 15.16
C ARG A 162 5.13 -12.74 16.58
N ARG A 163 4.58 -12.08 17.59
CA ARG A 163 4.63 -12.54 18.99
C ARG A 163 3.90 -13.87 19.16
N LYS A 164 2.70 -14.00 18.60
CA LYS A 164 1.91 -15.25 18.66
C LYS A 164 2.61 -16.42 17.98
N GLN A 165 3.25 -16.18 16.84
CA GLN A 165 3.99 -17.24 16.14
C GLN A 165 5.21 -17.73 16.93
N GLN A 166 5.89 -16.83 17.65
CA GLN A 166 7.01 -17.20 18.53
C GLN A 166 6.55 -18.00 19.75
N GLN A 167 5.43 -17.63 20.36
CA GLN A 167 4.85 -18.39 21.47
C GLN A 167 4.43 -19.80 21.05
N GLN A 168 3.75 -19.94 19.91
CA GLN A 168 3.38 -21.27 19.40
C GLN A 168 4.59 -22.16 19.10
N GLN A 169 5.70 -21.58 18.62
CA GLN A 169 6.93 -22.33 18.45
C GLN A 169 7.51 -22.76 19.80
N GLN A 170 7.56 -21.88 20.80
CA GLN A 170 8.07 -22.21 22.13
C GLN A 170 7.24 -23.31 22.83
N GLU A 171 5.91 -23.21 22.80
CA GLU A 171 5.02 -24.22 23.39
C GLU A 171 5.22 -25.59 22.75
N ALA A 172 5.44 -25.66 21.43
CA ALA A 172 5.72 -26.91 20.73
C ALA A 172 7.08 -27.53 21.11
N TYR A 173 8.07 -26.73 21.51
CA TYR A 173 9.35 -27.23 22.01
C TYR A 173 9.29 -27.65 23.49
N GLU A 174 8.45 -27.01 24.31
CA GLU A 174 8.25 -27.40 25.72
C GLU A 174 7.45 -28.69 25.88
N GLU A 175 6.53 -29.00 24.96
CA GLU A 175 5.73 -30.24 24.99
C GLU A 175 6.55 -31.51 24.68
N ASP A 176 7.67 -31.37 23.97
CA ASP A 176 8.58 -32.47 23.61
C ASP A 176 9.64 -32.79 24.70
N ASP A 177 9.76 -31.98 25.75
CA ASP A 177 10.75 -32.14 26.83
C ASP A 177 10.15 -32.73 28.13
N GLU A 178 8.91 -33.24 28.09
CA GLU A 178 8.31 -34.02 29.19
C GLU A 178 8.90 -35.44 29.26
N PRO A 179 9.68 -35.83 30.30
CA PRO A 179 10.25 -37.17 30.39
C PRO A 179 9.17 -38.19 30.76
N GLN A 180 8.64 -38.89 29.74
CA GLN A 180 7.74 -40.04 29.93
C GLN A 180 8.43 -41.18 30.70
N GLY A 181 8.35 -41.11 32.03
CA GLY A 181 8.63 -42.25 32.89
C GLY A 181 7.45 -43.22 32.87
N HIS A 182 7.56 -44.34 32.15
CA HIS A 182 6.74 -45.52 32.46
C HIS A 182 7.50 -46.85 32.31
N ARG A 183 7.52 -47.56 33.44
CA ARG A 183 8.09 -48.88 33.70
C ARG A 183 7.45 -49.95 32.82
N VAL A 184 8.27 -50.75 32.14
CA VAL A 184 7.88 -52.05 31.57
C VAL A 184 8.26 -53.18 32.54
N GLN A 185 7.27 -53.93 33.02
CA GLN A 185 7.46 -55.26 33.61
C GLN A 185 6.88 -56.30 32.65
N CYS A 186 7.75 -57.09 32.03
CA CYS A 186 7.39 -58.32 31.34
C CYS A 186 7.50 -59.47 32.33
N ALA A 187 6.40 -60.21 32.52
CA ALA A 187 6.43 -61.56 33.06
C ALA A 187 6.22 -62.55 31.90
N GLN A 188 7.14 -63.50 31.73
CA GLN A 188 6.92 -64.72 30.97
C GLN A 188 7.02 -65.90 31.94
N GLN A 189 5.96 -66.72 31.90
CA GLN A 189 5.77 -68.13 32.29
C GLN A 189 6.54 -68.67 33.50
#